data_AF-A0A7W6DI44-F1
#
_entry.id   AF-A0A7W6DI44-F1
#
_cell.length_a   1.000
_cell.length_b   1.000
_cell.length_c   1.000
_cell.angle_alpha   90.00
_cell.angle_beta   90.00
_cell.angle_gamma   90.00
#
_symmetry.space_group_name_H-M   'P 1'
#
loop_
_entity.id
_entity.type
_entity.pdbx_description
1 polymer ?
#
loop_
_entity_poly.entity_id
_entity_poly.type
_entity_poly.pdbx_seq_one_letter_code
_entity_poly.pdbx_strand_id
1 'polypeptide(L)'
;MAVFNVRLPDDLAGRFDAKATAAGGRSALLRKLIDAALEDAGAATAPPRTRTTDRLHLRLLREDIVQLDAAADARGLKRTEWLVMLLRRRLHATSPPSRADRVVIAQSWRELNRIGINLNQAVHALHAATMVDSRLDLAREAARVASFRDEVADQLRVLGRALKGDMAYWDTADE
;
A
#
# COMPACT_ATOMS: atom_id res chain seq x y z
N MET A 1 -28.32 19.11 -13.14
CA MET A 1 -28.72 18.83 -11.74
C MET A 1 -27.77 17.78 -11.16
N ALA A 2 -27.23 18.01 -9.96
CA ALA A 2 -26.46 17.00 -9.25
C ALA A 2 -27.42 15.99 -8.60
N VAL A 3 -27.06 14.71 -8.59
CA VAL A 3 -27.83 13.63 -7.96
C VAL A 3 -27.05 13.12 -6.76
N PHE A 4 -27.65 13.21 -5.58
CA PHE A 4 -27.08 12.72 -4.33
C PHE A 4 -27.69 11.36 -3.99
N ASN A 5 -26.84 10.36 -3.72
CA ASN A 5 -27.27 9.04 -3.27
C ASN A 5 -26.83 8.84 -1.82
N VAL A 6 -27.78 8.49 -0.94
CA VAL A 6 -27.53 8.26 0.49
C VAL A 6 -28.00 6.85 0.84
N ARG A 7 -27.20 6.12 1.60
CA ARG A 7 -27.60 4.84 2.22
C ARG A 7 -27.95 5.09 3.67
N LEU A 8 -29.16 4.71 4.06
CA LEU A 8 -29.67 4.79 5.42
C LEU A 8 -30.07 3.37 5.86
N PRO A 9 -29.91 3.02 7.14
CA PRO A 9 -30.57 1.83 7.70
C PRO A 9 -32.08 1.90 7.50
N ASP A 10 -32.73 0.75 7.30
CA ASP A 10 -34.14 0.68 6.91
C ASP A 10 -35.08 1.35 7.92
N ASP A 11 -34.80 1.24 9.22
CA ASP A 11 -35.54 1.94 10.29
C ASP A 11 -35.50 3.47 10.11
N LEU A 12 -34.30 3.99 9.84
CA LEU A 12 -34.11 5.43 9.66
C LEU A 12 -34.78 5.92 8.36
N ALA A 13 -34.72 5.11 7.30
CA ALA A 13 -35.44 5.39 6.06
C ALA A 13 -36.95 5.43 6.29
N GLY A 14 -37.51 4.45 7.02
CA GLY A 14 -38.95 4.40 7.33
C GLY A 14 -39.43 5.61 8.13
N ARG A 15 -38.65 6.04 9.14
CA ARG A 15 -38.94 7.26 9.91
C ARG A 15 -38.85 8.53 9.07
N PHE A 16 -37.90 8.58 8.13
CA PHE A 16 -37.78 9.68 7.19
C PHE A 16 -38.99 9.74 6.25
N ASP A 17 -39.46 8.59 5.77
CA ASP A 17 -40.59 8.49 4.85
C ASP A 17 -41.90 8.94 5.50
N ALA A 18 -42.13 8.54 6.75
CA ALA A 18 -43.28 9.00 7.53
C ALA A 18 -43.32 10.53 7.63
N LYS A 19 -42.16 11.18 7.86
CA LYS A 19 -42.05 12.64 7.86
C LYS A 19 -42.19 13.24 6.46
N ALA A 20 -41.67 12.56 5.45
CA ALA A 20 -41.68 13.04 4.08
C ALA A 20 -43.09 13.11 3.48
N THR A 21 -44.01 12.22 3.89
CA THR A 21 -45.41 12.24 3.44
C THR A 21 -46.07 13.59 3.73
N ALA A 22 -45.84 14.17 4.91
CA ALA A 22 -46.38 15.48 5.27
C ALA A 22 -45.67 16.66 4.57
N ALA A 23 -44.52 16.42 3.93
CA ALA A 23 -43.67 17.43 3.33
C ALA A 23 -43.68 17.42 1.79
N GLY A 24 -44.56 16.63 1.16
CA GLY A 24 -44.64 16.51 -0.31
C GLY A 24 -43.71 15.45 -0.90
N GLY A 25 -43.28 14.47 -0.09
CA GLY A 25 -42.44 13.35 -0.50
C GLY A 25 -40.95 13.51 -0.16
N ARG A 26 -40.18 12.44 -0.34
CA ARG A 26 -38.76 12.34 0.08
C ARG A 26 -37.91 13.48 -0.47
N SER A 27 -38.03 13.76 -1.77
CA SER A 27 -37.22 14.77 -2.45
C SER A 27 -37.54 16.19 -2.00
N ALA A 28 -38.80 16.47 -1.64
CA ALA A 28 -39.21 17.78 -1.14
C ALA A 28 -38.67 18.01 0.28
N LEU A 29 -38.76 17.00 1.16
CA LEU A 29 -38.18 17.06 2.50
C LEU A 29 -36.65 17.16 2.45
N LEU A 30 -35.99 16.37 1.60
CA LEU A 30 -34.54 16.39 1.48
C LEU A 30 -34.02 17.75 1.01
N ARG A 31 -34.72 18.39 0.06
CA ARG A 31 -34.36 19.74 -0.40
C ARG A 31 -34.47 20.77 0.72
N LYS A 32 -35.58 20.76 1.48
CA LYS A 32 -35.75 21.64 2.64
C LYS A 32 -34.67 21.45 3.71
N LEU A 33 -34.23 20.21 3.96
CA LEU A 33 -33.16 19.93 4.90
C LEU A 33 -31.79 20.41 4.40
N ILE A 34 -31.53 20.29 3.09
CA ILE A 34 -30.31 20.83 2.48
C ILE A 34 -30.31 22.36 2.61
N ASP A 35 -31.42 23.02 2.29
CA ASP A 35 -31.55 24.48 2.39
C ASP A 35 -31.34 24.95 3.85
N ALA A 36 -32.03 24.32 4.82
CA ALA A 36 -31.88 24.64 6.24
C ALA A 36 -30.44 24.41 6.76
N ALA A 37 -29.78 23.34 6.32
CA ALA A 37 -28.39 23.07 6.69
C ALA A 37 -27.39 24.08 6.10
N LEU A 38 -27.72 24.69 4.96
CA LEU A 38 -26.92 25.76 4.35
C LEU A 38 -27.17 27.11 5.01
N GLU A 39 -28.38 27.37 5.50
CA GLU A 39 -28.72 28.57 6.27
C GLU A 39 -28.09 28.56 7.67
N ASP A 40 -27.97 27.39 8.31
CA ASP A 40 -27.38 27.20 9.64
C ASP A 40 -25.83 27.11 9.63
N ALA A 41 -25.22 27.08 8.44
CA ALA A 41 -23.76 27.00 8.25
C ALA A 41 -23.07 28.36 8.49
N GLY A 42 -23.29 28.96 9.65
CA GLY A 42 -22.66 30.20 10.11
C GLY A 42 -21.24 30.06 10.65
N ALA A 43 -20.61 28.88 10.59
CA ALA A 43 -19.27 28.68 11.15
C ALA A 43 -18.41 27.69 10.34
N ALA A 44 -17.27 28.21 9.85
CA ALA A 44 -16.09 27.50 9.38
C ALA A 44 -16.33 26.26 8.51
N THR A 45 -16.46 26.47 7.20
CA THR A 45 -16.39 25.42 6.19
C THR A 45 -14.97 24.86 6.16
N ALA A 46 -14.73 23.75 6.85
CA ALA A 46 -13.53 22.94 6.61
C ALA A 46 -13.49 22.60 5.11
N PRO A 47 -12.33 22.68 4.43
CA PRO A 47 -12.25 22.36 3.02
C PRO A 47 -12.76 20.94 2.81
N PRO A 48 -13.61 20.70 1.80
CA PRO A 48 -14.15 19.37 1.56
C PRO A 48 -12.98 18.41 1.41
N ARG A 49 -13.00 17.31 2.17
CA ARG A 49 -12.11 16.18 1.92
C ARG A 49 -12.53 15.59 0.58
N THR A 50 -11.97 16.11 -0.51
CA THR A 50 -12.17 15.58 -1.85
C THR A 50 -11.74 14.12 -1.80
N ARG A 51 -12.70 13.20 -1.98
CA ARG A 51 -12.34 11.81 -2.26
C ARG A 51 -11.56 11.82 -3.56
N THR A 52 -10.28 11.49 -3.50
CA THR A 52 -9.36 11.49 -4.64
C THR A 52 -9.51 10.24 -5.53
N THR A 53 -10.64 9.53 -5.41
CA THR A 53 -10.85 8.22 -6.03
C THR A 53 -12.24 8.13 -6.65
N ASP A 54 -12.28 7.72 -7.91
CA ASP A 54 -13.50 7.38 -8.63
C ASP A 54 -13.87 5.90 -8.48
N ARG A 55 -15.16 5.59 -8.64
CA ARG A 55 -15.68 4.22 -8.52
C ARG A 55 -15.91 3.63 -9.91
N LEU A 56 -15.27 2.49 -10.18
CA LEU A 56 -15.45 1.70 -11.40
C LEU A 56 -16.43 0.53 -11.13
N HIS A 57 -17.41 0.35 -12.02
CA HIS A 57 -18.32 -0.81 -12.02
C HIS A 57 -18.02 -1.70 -13.22
N LEU A 58 -17.79 -2.99 -12.98
CA LEU A 58 -17.48 -3.99 -14.01
C LEU A 58 -18.52 -5.11 -13.98
N ARG A 59 -18.86 -5.63 -15.15
CA ARG A 59 -19.66 -6.84 -15.32
C ARG A 59 -18.82 -7.84 -16.10
N LEU A 60 -18.54 -8.97 -15.48
CA LEU A 60 -17.67 -10.02 -16.01
C LEU A 60 -18.44 -11.34 -16.08
N LEU A 61 -17.95 -12.28 -16.89
CA LEU A 61 -18.49 -13.64 -16.92
C LEU A 61 -18.21 -14.33 -15.59
N ARG A 62 -19.01 -15.34 -15.26
CA ARG A 62 -18.84 -16.10 -14.02
C ARG A 62 -17.48 -16.80 -13.97
N GLU A 63 -17.01 -17.30 -15.11
CA GLU A 63 -15.70 -17.96 -15.24
C GLU A 63 -14.55 -16.99 -14.97
N ASP A 64 -14.61 -15.76 -15.49
CA ASP A 64 -13.60 -14.73 -15.24
C ASP A 64 -13.52 -14.38 -13.75
N ILE A 65 -14.66 -14.32 -13.06
CA ILE A 65 -14.71 -14.05 -11.62
C ILE A 65 -14.01 -15.17 -10.84
N VAL A 66 -14.21 -16.43 -11.23
CA VAL A 66 -13.55 -17.58 -10.59
C VAL A 66 -12.03 -17.53 -10.80
N GLN A 67 -11.57 -17.21 -12.02
CA GLN A 67 -10.14 -17.05 -12.27
C GLN A 67 -9.54 -15.88 -11.50
N LEU A 68 -10.28 -14.78 -11.38
CA LEU A 68 -9.89 -13.61 -10.59
C LEU A 68 -9.74 -13.93 -9.10
N ASP A 69 -10.67 -14.71 -8.55
CA ASP A 69 -10.59 -15.17 -7.16
C ASP A 69 -9.36 -16.05 -6.95
N ALA A 70 -9.15 -17.05 -7.81
CA ALA A 70 -7.99 -17.92 -7.72
C ALA A 70 -6.66 -17.14 -7.81
N ALA A 71 -6.56 -16.17 -8.72
CA ALA A 71 -5.38 -15.33 -8.88
C ALA A 71 -5.12 -14.42 -7.66
N ALA A 72 -6.19 -13.93 -7.01
CA ALA A 72 -6.10 -13.13 -5.80
C ALA A 72 -5.72 -13.98 -4.58
N ASP A 73 -6.37 -15.14 -4.42
CA ASP A 73 -6.15 -16.08 -3.31
C ASP A 73 -4.73 -16.64 -3.32
N ALA A 74 -4.18 -16.97 -4.50
CA ALA A 74 -2.80 -17.41 -4.64
C ALA A 74 -1.76 -16.40 -4.11
N ARG A 75 -2.17 -15.15 -3.89
CA ARG A 75 -1.32 -14.04 -3.42
C ARG A 75 -1.80 -13.48 -2.08
N GLY A 76 -2.81 -14.10 -1.45
CA GLY A 76 -3.39 -13.65 -0.19
C GLY A 76 -4.08 -12.28 -0.29
N LEU A 77 -4.55 -11.90 -1.47
CA LEU A 77 -5.20 -10.62 -1.74
C LEU A 77 -6.71 -10.80 -1.91
N LYS A 78 -7.49 -9.75 -1.62
CA LYS A 78 -8.88 -9.69 -2.07
C LYS A 78 -8.93 -9.41 -3.57
N ARG A 79 -9.97 -9.90 -4.25
CA ARG A 79 -10.22 -9.65 -5.69
C ARG A 79 -10.06 -8.18 -6.09
N THR A 80 -10.62 -7.25 -5.31
CA THR A 80 -10.53 -5.81 -5.58
C THR A 80 -9.11 -5.28 -5.45
N GLU A 81 -8.33 -5.77 -4.47
CA GLU A 81 -6.94 -5.35 -4.26
C GLU A 81 -6.07 -5.84 -5.43
N TRP A 82 -6.24 -7.10 -5.83
CA TRP A 82 -5.58 -7.69 -6.99
C TRP A 82 -5.87 -6.91 -8.28
N LEU A 83 -7.16 -6.58 -8.54
CA LEU A 83 -7.57 -5.80 -9.71
C LEU A 83 -6.97 -4.38 -9.71
N VAL A 84 -6.96 -3.70 -8.56
CA VAL A 84 -6.39 -2.36 -8.46
C VAL A 84 -4.88 -2.39 -8.69
N MET A 85 -4.17 -3.41 -8.18
CA MET A 85 -2.74 -3.59 -8.44
C MET A 85 -2.46 -3.83 -9.92
N LEU A 86 -3.22 -4.74 -10.55
CA LEU A 86 -3.11 -4.99 -11.99
C LEU A 86 -3.34 -3.71 -12.81
N LEU A 87 -4.45 -3.01 -12.56
CA LEU A 87 -4.79 -1.77 -13.28
C LEU A 87 -3.72 -0.70 -13.11
N ARG A 88 -3.20 -0.50 -11.89
CA ARG A 88 -2.13 0.48 -11.64
C ARG A 88 -0.82 0.10 -12.32
N ARG A 89 -0.46 -1.20 -12.33
CA ARG A 89 0.71 -1.68 -13.07
C ARG A 89 0.57 -1.38 -14.56
N ARG A 90 -0.60 -1.64 -15.14
CA ARG A 90 -0.89 -1.40 -16.57
C ARG A 90 -0.88 0.06 -16.94
N LEU A 91 -1.60 0.89 -16.17
CA LEU A 91 -1.80 2.29 -16.52
C LEU A 91 -0.56 3.15 -16.29
N HIS A 92 0.32 2.73 -15.38
CA HIS A 92 1.45 3.57 -14.97
C HIS A 92 2.81 2.94 -15.27
N ALA A 93 2.87 1.72 -15.83
CA ALA A 93 4.07 0.87 -15.98
C ALA A 93 4.88 0.70 -14.67
N THR A 94 4.32 1.19 -13.56
CA THR A 94 5.02 1.56 -12.35
C THR A 94 3.99 1.50 -11.23
N SER A 95 3.86 0.36 -10.57
CA SER A 95 3.98 0.51 -9.12
C SER A 95 4.44 -0.78 -8.45
N PRO A 96 5.65 -0.73 -7.86
CA PRO A 96 6.04 -1.50 -6.68
C PRO A 96 5.08 -1.26 -5.49
N PRO A 97 5.34 -1.78 -4.26
CA PRO A 97 4.47 -1.57 -3.07
C PRO A 97 4.21 -0.09 -2.77
N SER A 98 3.24 0.24 -1.90
CA SER A 98 2.77 1.63 -1.70
C SER A 98 3.93 2.62 -1.44
N ARG A 99 3.77 3.93 -1.74
CA ARG A 99 4.86 4.92 -1.56
C ARG A 99 5.40 4.93 -0.12
N ALA A 100 4.56 4.63 0.87
CA ALA A 100 4.97 4.45 2.26
C ALA A 100 5.89 3.23 2.41
N ASP A 101 5.50 2.08 1.86
CA ASP A 101 6.29 0.85 1.92
C ASP A 101 7.62 0.95 1.15
N ARG A 102 7.64 1.65 0.01
CA ARG A 102 8.89 1.93 -0.73
C ARG A 102 9.87 2.77 0.06
N VAL A 103 9.38 3.81 0.76
CA VAL A 103 10.23 4.67 1.59
C VAL A 103 10.78 3.87 2.77
N VAL A 104 9.94 3.05 3.41
CA VAL A 104 10.36 2.17 4.51
C VAL A 104 11.37 1.14 4.02
N ILE A 105 11.09 0.43 2.92
CA ILE A 105 12.01 -0.57 2.36
C ILE A 105 13.33 0.07 1.92
N ALA A 106 13.30 1.20 1.20
CA ALA A 106 14.52 1.89 0.77
C ALA A 106 15.30 2.50 1.94
N GLN A 107 14.62 2.88 3.02
CA GLN A 107 15.24 3.31 4.25
C GLN A 107 15.89 2.13 4.97
N SER A 108 15.19 1.00 5.15
CA SER A 108 15.74 -0.24 5.68
C SER A 108 16.92 -0.73 4.85
N TRP A 109 16.87 -0.60 3.51
CA TRP A 109 17.98 -0.95 2.62
C TRP A 109 19.22 -0.06 2.83
N ARG A 110 19.03 1.26 2.98
CA ARG A 110 20.12 2.20 3.27
C ARG A 110 20.71 1.96 4.66
N GLU A 111 19.87 1.69 5.65
CA GLU A 111 20.30 1.38 7.00
C GLU A 111 21.11 0.08 7.04
N LEU A 112 20.63 -0.98 6.37
CA LEU A 112 21.34 -2.26 6.26
C LEU A 112 22.67 -2.14 5.50
N ASN A 113 22.72 -1.38 4.40
CA ASN A 113 23.98 -1.11 3.71
C ASN A 113 24.95 -0.32 4.56
N ARG A 114 24.47 0.68 5.32
CA ARG A 114 25.31 1.46 6.22
C ARG A 114 25.89 0.59 7.34
N ILE A 115 25.10 -0.32 7.89
CA ILE A 115 25.58 -1.32 8.85
C ILE A 115 26.67 -2.19 8.19
N GLY A 116 26.45 -2.67 6.97
CA GLY A 116 27.46 -3.45 6.22
C GLY A 116 28.75 -2.69 5.93
N ILE A 117 28.68 -1.40 5.57
CA ILE A 117 29.85 -0.53 5.33
C ILE A 117 30.60 -0.28 6.63
N ASN A 118 29.91 0.06 7.72
CA ASN A 118 30.53 0.30 9.03
C ASN A 118 31.19 -0.97 9.57
N LEU A 119 30.56 -2.12 9.34
CA LEU A 119 31.14 -3.41 9.69
C LEU A 119 32.42 -3.69 8.90
N ASN A 120 32.43 -3.36 7.60
CA ASN A 120 33.62 -3.48 6.76
C ASN A 120 34.75 -2.54 7.23
N GLN A 121 34.41 -1.32 7.62
CA GLN A 121 35.37 -0.37 8.20
C GLN A 121 35.91 -0.86 9.54
N ALA A 122 35.07 -1.45 10.40
CA ALA A 122 35.51 -2.05 11.65
C ALA A 122 36.48 -3.21 11.40
N VAL A 123 36.21 -4.09 10.43
CA VAL A 123 37.12 -5.17 10.03
C VAL A 123 38.45 -4.63 9.50
N HIS A 124 38.43 -3.56 8.69
CA HIS A 124 39.64 -2.93 8.17
C HIS A 124 40.45 -2.21 9.27
N ALA A 125 39.78 -1.48 10.16
CA ALA A 125 40.41 -0.82 11.31
C ALA A 125 41.01 -1.85 12.28
N LEU A 126 40.33 -2.98 12.46
CA LEU A 126 40.82 -4.12 13.23
C LEU A 126 42.05 -4.75 12.58
N HIS A 127 42.04 -4.93 11.26
CA HIS A 127 43.20 -5.38 10.47
C HIS A 127 44.38 -4.39 10.54
N ALA A 128 44.12 -3.09 10.64
CA ALA A 128 45.16 -2.08 10.81
C ALA A 128 45.74 -2.09 12.24
N ALA A 129 44.88 -2.33 13.25
CA ALA A 129 45.27 -2.42 14.66
C ALA A 129 45.96 -3.76 15.04
N THR A 130 45.70 -4.85 14.31
CA THR A 130 46.38 -6.17 14.47
C THR A 130 47.89 -6.14 14.23
N MET A 131 48.44 -5.07 13.68
CA MET A 131 49.89 -4.89 13.58
C MET A 131 50.58 -4.77 14.95
N VAL A 132 49.83 -4.56 16.06
CA VAL A 132 50.42 -4.19 17.36
C VAL A 132 50.60 -5.33 18.37
N ASP A 133 49.65 -6.21 18.77
CA ASP A 133 50.05 -7.29 19.73
C ASP A 133 49.11 -8.50 20.05
N SER A 134 48.13 -8.88 19.22
CA SER A 134 47.41 -10.15 19.48
C SER A 134 46.79 -10.73 18.21
N ARG A 135 47.49 -11.68 17.57
CA ARG A 135 47.25 -12.07 16.16
C ARG A 135 46.25 -13.20 15.95
N LEU A 136 45.96 -14.03 16.96
CA LEU A 136 45.23 -15.30 16.77
C LEU A 136 43.72 -15.22 17.05
N ASP A 137 43.29 -14.55 18.12
CA ASP A 137 41.85 -14.33 18.38
C ASP A 137 41.29 -13.29 17.39
N LEU A 138 42.01 -12.20 17.17
CA LEU A 138 41.51 -11.07 16.38
C LEU A 138 41.28 -11.40 14.90
N ALA A 139 42.12 -12.25 14.30
CA ALA A 139 41.93 -12.75 12.94
C ALA A 139 40.69 -13.67 12.84
N ARG A 140 40.41 -14.43 13.90
CA ARG A 140 39.22 -15.29 14.01
C ARG A 140 37.94 -14.47 14.18
N GLU A 141 37.97 -13.41 14.99
CA GLU A 141 36.84 -12.46 15.07
C GLU A 141 36.61 -11.75 13.74
N ALA A 142 37.67 -11.28 13.07
CA ALA A 142 37.57 -10.64 11.76
C ALA A 142 36.96 -11.57 10.70
N ALA A 143 37.36 -12.85 10.68
CA ALA A 143 36.80 -13.86 9.79
C ALA A 143 35.31 -14.14 10.09
N ARG A 144 34.91 -14.18 11.37
CA ARG A 144 33.49 -14.32 11.75
C ARG A 144 32.65 -13.14 11.28
N VAL A 145 33.16 -11.93 11.44
CA VAL A 145 32.47 -10.71 11.00
C VAL A 145 32.34 -10.66 9.47
N ALA A 146 33.38 -11.06 8.73
CA ALA A 146 33.32 -11.18 7.28
C ALA A 146 32.30 -12.23 6.82
N SER A 147 32.26 -13.40 7.47
CA SER A 147 31.28 -14.44 7.19
C SER A 147 29.84 -13.95 7.43
N PHE A 148 29.60 -13.22 8.52
CA PHE A 148 28.27 -12.68 8.83
C PHE A 148 27.85 -11.60 7.82
N ARG A 149 28.80 -10.77 7.35
CA ARG A 149 28.55 -9.83 6.26
C ARG A 149 28.11 -10.53 4.99
N ASP A 150 28.81 -11.60 4.61
CA ASP A 150 28.52 -12.31 3.37
C ASP A 150 27.15 -13.00 3.44
N GLU A 151 26.79 -13.56 4.60
CA GLU A 151 25.46 -14.11 4.86
C GLU A 151 24.36 -13.05 4.76
N VAL A 152 24.55 -11.86 5.35
CA VAL A 152 23.61 -10.74 5.24
C VAL A 152 23.49 -10.26 3.79
N ALA A 153 24.59 -10.17 3.05
CA ALA A 153 24.58 -9.78 1.64
C ALA A 153 23.82 -10.81 0.77
N ASP A 154 23.97 -12.10 1.05
CA ASP A 154 23.25 -13.16 0.36
C ASP A 154 21.76 -13.13 0.64
N GLN A 155 21.35 -12.96 1.90
CA GLN A 155 19.95 -12.79 2.27
C GLN A 155 19.32 -11.56 1.60
N LEU A 156 20.05 -10.44 1.54
CA LEU A 156 19.60 -9.24 0.82
C LEU A 156 19.43 -9.48 -0.68
N ARG A 157 20.31 -10.25 -1.32
CA ARG A 157 20.16 -10.63 -2.74
C ARG A 157 18.96 -11.54 -2.96
N VAL A 158 18.72 -12.50 -2.07
CA VAL A 158 17.53 -13.37 -2.12
C VAL A 158 16.26 -12.53 -2.04
N LEU A 159 16.21 -11.60 -1.11
CA LEU A 159 15.06 -10.72 -0.91
C LEU A 159 14.84 -9.77 -2.10
N GLY A 160 15.92 -9.23 -2.66
CA GLY A 160 15.88 -8.43 -3.90
C GLY A 160 15.38 -9.22 -5.11
N ARG A 161 15.78 -10.50 -5.24
CA ARG A 161 15.25 -11.39 -6.29
C ARG A 161 13.78 -11.69 -6.10
N ALA A 162 13.33 -11.92 -4.87
CA ALA A 162 11.92 -12.15 -4.55
C ALA A 162 11.05 -10.93 -4.91
N LEU A 163 11.50 -9.72 -4.55
CA LEU A 163 10.84 -8.46 -4.94
C LEU A 163 10.81 -8.24 -6.46
N LYS A 164 11.89 -8.59 -7.15
CA LYS A 164 11.94 -8.50 -8.62
C LYS A 164 10.97 -9.49 -9.28
N GLY A 165 10.91 -10.73 -8.77
CA GLY A 165 9.96 -11.75 -9.23
C GLY A 165 8.50 -11.33 -8.97
N ASP A 166 8.24 -10.71 -7.83
CA ASP A 166 6.92 -10.15 -7.52
C ASP A 166 6.48 -9.08 -8.52
N MET A 167 7.40 -8.21 -8.94
CA MET A 167 7.13 -7.22 -9.99
C MET A 167 6.89 -7.86 -11.36
N ALA A 168 7.67 -8.88 -11.72
CA ALA A 168 7.55 -9.57 -13.00
C ALA A 168 6.22 -10.33 -13.16
N TYR A 169 5.60 -10.81 -12.07
CA TYR A 169 4.28 -11.43 -12.12
C TYR A 169 3.19 -10.50 -12.69
N TRP A 170 3.30 -9.20 -12.43
CA TRP A 170 2.30 -8.23 -12.89
C TRP A 170 2.53 -7.76 -14.33
N ASP A 171 3.65 -8.16 -14.93
CA ASP A 171 3.94 -7.92 -16.33
C ASP A 171 3.29 -9.05 -17.14
N THR A 172 2.60 -8.72 -18.23
CA THR A 172 2.37 -9.74 -19.28
C THR A 172 3.56 -9.68 -20.23
N ALA A 173 3.84 -10.79 -20.89
CA ALA A 173 4.68 -10.77 -22.07
C ALA A 173 4.17 -9.67 -23.02
N ASP A 174 5.08 -8.80 -23.44
CA ASP A 174 4.83 -7.94 -24.59
C ASP A 174 4.69 -8.87 -25.82
N GLU A 175 3.66 -8.63 -26.64
CA GLU A 175 3.59 -9.20 -28.00
C GLU A 175 4.65 -8.55 -28.90
#